data_AF-A0A109N2K3-F1
#
_entry.id   AF-A0A109N2K3-F1
#
_cell.length_a   1.000
_cell.length_b   1.000
_cell.length_c   1.000
_cell.angle_alpha   90.00
_cell.angle_beta   90.00
_cell.angle_gamma   90.00
#
_symmetry.space_group_name_H-M   'P 1'
#
loop_
_entity.id
_entity.type
_entity.pdbx_description
1 polymer ?
#
loop_
_entity_poly.entity_id
_entity_poly.type
_entity_poly.pdbx_seq_one_letter_code
_entity_poly.pdbx_strand_id
1 'polypeptide(L)'
;MRKVLIVGKGDLYKSVKGSIGATHTDTSNLEIVDYDEEWLMPTRELEDCDGLMVDKSNRYSCIYLFPNCLLDGINLVRIFSGLKHFRLFVVTHHHRNSSLYKKMGADFVIVSKPDGYSYDWLLTSGT
;
A
#
# COMPACT_ATOMS: atom_id res chain seq x y z
N MET A 1 -6.13 12.71 13.90
CA MET A 1 -6.42 12.55 12.45
C MET A 1 -5.92 11.18 12.02
N ARG A 2 -6.71 10.43 11.25
CA ARG A 2 -6.24 9.16 10.65
C ARG A 2 -5.45 9.47 9.38
N LYS A 3 -4.32 8.80 9.20
CA LYS A 3 -3.39 9.02 8.10
C LYS A 3 -3.63 8.04 6.94
N VAL A 4 -3.10 8.37 5.78
CA VAL A 4 -2.95 7.45 4.64
C VAL A 4 -1.53 6.89 4.65
N LEU A 5 -1.39 5.57 4.54
CA LEU A 5 -0.08 4.92 4.36
C LEU A 5 0.06 4.46 2.91
N ILE A 6 1.16 4.80 2.27
CA ILE A 6 1.56 4.28 0.96
C ILE A 6 2.79 3.39 1.17
N VAL A 7 2.68 2.12 0.81
CA VAL A 7 3.76 1.13 0.94
C VAL A 7 4.10 0.59 -0.43
N GLY A 8 5.37 0.64 -0.84
CA GLY A 8 5.69 0.10 -2.16
C GLY A 8 7.14 0.13 -2.59
N LYS A 9 7.39 -0.53 -3.72
CA LYS A 9 8.64 -0.50 -4.49
C LYS A 9 8.32 -0.60 -5.98
N GLY A 10 9.32 -0.35 -6.81
CA GLY A 10 9.21 -0.45 -8.27
C GLY A 10 8.74 0.83 -8.95
N ASP A 11 8.55 0.75 -10.26
CA ASP A 11 8.37 1.94 -11.11
C ASP A 11 7.04 2.64 -10.88
N LEU A 12 5.94 1.87 -10.72
CA LEU A 12 4.64 2.45 -10.39
C LEU A 12 4.66 3.23 -9.07
N TYR A 13 5.32 2.68 -8.06
CA TYR A 13 5.49 3.34 -6.77
C TYR A 13 6.33 4.62 -6.89
N LYS A 14 7.45 4.57 -7.64
CA LYS A 14 8.29 5.76 -7.89
C LYS A 14 7.52 6.86 -8.60
N SER A 15 6.71 6.52 -9.60
CA SER A 15 5.87 7.49 -10.31
C SER A 15 4.84 8.15 -9.40
N VAL A 16 4.21 7.37 -8.51
CA VAL A 16 3.27 7.91 -7.51
C VAL A 16 3.96 8.85 -6.54
N LYS A 17 5.10 8.42 -5.97
CA LYS A 17 5.90 9.22 -5.05
C LYS A 17 6.36 10.53 -5.70
N GLY A 18 6.79 10.49 -6.96
CA GLY A 18 7.17 11.66 -7.76
C GLY A 18 5.99 12.59 -8.03
N SER A 19 4.83 12.04 -8.41
CA SER A 19 3.62 12.84 -8.63
C SER A 19 3.18 13.55 -7.36
N ILE A 20 3.11 12.85 -6.23
CA ILE A 20 2.67 13.43 -4.96
C ILE A 20 3.56 14.60 -4.53
N GLY A 21 4.88 14.45 -4.67
CA GLY A 21 5.84 15.51 -4.35
C GLY A 21 5.76 16.71 -5.29
N ALA A 22 5.24 16.53 -6.51
CA ALA A 22 5.10 17.60 -7.49
C ALA A 22 3.76 18.35 -7.38
N THR A 23 2.67 17.69 -7.00
CA THR A 23 1.31 18.24 -7.06
C THR A 23 0.74 18.67 -5.70
N HIS A 24 1.28 18.20 -4.57
CA HIS A 24 0.68 18.46 -3.26
C HIS A 24 1.59 19.25 -2.32
N THR A 25 1.07 20.37 -1.82
CA THR A 25 1.75 21.26 -0.86
C THR A 25 1.55 20.84 0.61
N ASP A 26 0.54 20.02 0.91
CA ASP A 26 0.31 19.46 2.25
C ASP A 26 0.24 17.93 2.20
N THR A 27 1.27 17.30 2.75
CA THR A 27 1.41 15.84 2.88
C THR A 27 1.41 15.39 4.35
N SER A 28 0.98 16.25 5.28
CA SER A 28 1.01 15.97 6.74
C SER A 28 0.22 14.73 7.16
N ASN A 29 -0.83 14.40 6.40
CA ASN A 29 -1.69 13.22 6.60
C ASN A 29 -1.22 11.99 5.82
N LEU A 30 -0.06 12.04 5.16
CA LEU A 30 0.48 10.98 4.33
C LEU A 30 1.78 10.42 4.94
N GLU A 31 1.90 9.10 4.98
CA GLU A 31 3.13 8.40 5.30
C GLU A 31 3.49 7.52 4.10
N ILE A 32 4.73 7.63 3.62
CA ILE A 32 5.22 6.89 2.45
C ILE A 32 6.40 6.03 2.90
N VAL A 33 6.31 4.72 2.69
CA VAL A 33 7.28 3.74 3.18
C VAL A 33 7.69 2.78 2.06
N ASP A 34 8.99 2.60 1.88
CA ASP A 34 9.54 1.54 1.07
C ASP A 34 9.59 0.28 1.96
N TYR A 35 8.95 -0.84 1.57
CA TYR A 35 9.00 -2.07 2.38
C TYR A 35 10.37 -2.73 2.30
N ASP A 36 10.82 -3.34 3.39
CA ASP A 36 12.02 -4.19 3.39
C ASP A 36 11.71 -5.57 2.77
N GLU A 37 12.69 -6.18 2.10
CA GLU A 37 12.55 -7.56 1.62
C GLU A 37 12.37 -8.53 2.80
N GLU A 38 12.94 -8.22 3.95
CA GLU A 38 12.75 -9.02 5.16
C GLU A 38 11.28 -9.07 5.64
N TRP A 39 10.44 -8.09 5.26
CA TRP A 39 9.01 -8.14 5.57
C TRP A 39 8.31 -9.25 4.80
N LEU A 40 8.87 -9.66 3.66
CA LEU A 40 8.28 -10.64 2.76
C LEU A 40 8.73 -12.07 3.08
N MET A 41 9.56 -12.26 4.11
CA MET A 41 10.04 -13.58 4.48
C MET A 41 8.90 -14.46 5.05
N PRO A 42 8.70 -15.68 4.52
CA PRO A 42 7.57 -16.55 4.91
C PRO A 42 7.56 -16.96 6.39
N THR A 43 8.73 -16.90 7.04
CA THR A 43 8.98 -17.36 8.41
C THR A 43 8.77 -16.29 9.47
N ARG A 44 8.58 -15.02 9.09
CA ARG A 44 8.22 -13.97 10.06
C ARG A 44 6.75 -14.13 10.43
N GLU A 45 6.48 -14.26 11.72
CA GLU A 45 5.11 -14.12 12.21
C GLU A 45 4.70 -12.64 12.12
N LEU A 46 3.38 -12.39 12.06
CA LEU A 46 2.82 -11.05 11.96
C LEU A 46 3.23 -10.14 13.15
N GLU A 47 3.59 -10.77 14.27
CA GLU A 47 4.14 -10.13 15.48
C GLU A 47 5.61 -9.68 15.31
N ASP A 48 6.35 -10.32 14.39
CA ASP A 48 7.76 -10.01 14.07
C ASP A 48 7.90 -8.98 12.93
N CYS A 49 6.82 -8.70 12.20
CA CYS A 49 6.75 -7.55 11.30
C CYS A 49 6.72 -6.28 12.14
N ASP A 50 7.90 -5.87 12.64
CA ASP A 50 8.19 -4.74 13.53
C ASP A 50 6.97 -4.25 14.30
N GLY A 51 6.89 -4.45 15.62
CA GLY A 51 5.78 -3.94 16.46
C GLY A 51 5.35 -2.49 16.17
N LEU A 52 6.22 -1.70 15.54
CA LEU A 52 5.93 -0.47 14.81
C LEU A 52 4.71 -0.50 13.86
N MET A 53 4.50 -1.52 13.02
CA MET A 53 3.36 -1.61 12.08
C MET A 53 2.06 -1.96 12.80
N VAL A 54 2.11 -2.86 13.78
CA VAL A 54 0.96 -3.29 14.57
C VAL A 54 0.44 -2.13 15.44
N ASP A 55 1.32 -1.45 16.18
CA ASP A 55 0.94 -0.31 17.04
C ASP A 55 0.50 0.93 16.23
N LYS A 56 1.05 1.12 15.02
CA LYS A 56 0.67 2.24 14.14
C LYS A 56 -0.56 1.95 13.29
N SER A 57 -0.98 0.69 13.13
CA SER A 57 -2.10 0.30 12.27
C SER A 57 -3.39 1.11 12.55
N ASN A 58 -3.67 1.36 13.84
CA ASN A 58 -4.81 2.14 14.31
C ASN A 58 -4.77 3.62 13.92
N ARG A 59 -3.61 4.13 13.50
CA ARG A 59 -3.44 5.53 13.05
C ARG A 59 -3.83 5.72 11.60
N TYR A 60 -4.01 4.64 10.83
CA TYR A 60 -4.31 4.73 9.40
C TYR A 60 -5.80 4.55 9.11
N SER A 61 -6.35 5.33 8.17
CA SER A 61 -7.69 5.10 7.61
C SER A 61 -7.62 4.22 6.36
N CYS A 62 -6.57 4.41 5.55
CA CYS A 62 -6.36 3.73 4.29
C CYS A 62 -4.88 3.34 4.13
N ILE A 63 -4.64 2.17 3.54
CA ILE A 63 -3.32 1.70 3.16
C ILE A 63 -3.32 1.35 1.67
N TYR A 64 -2.37 1.89 0.92
CA TYR A 64 -2.14 1.57 -0.49
C TYR A 64 -0.85 0.78 -0.65
N LEU A 65 -0.98 -0.43 -1.18
CA LEU A 65 0.13 -1.31 -1.50
C LEU A 65 0.48 -1.21 -2.97
N PHE A 66 1.72 -0.88 -3.27
CA PHE A 66 2.31 -0.85 -4.62
C PHE A 66 3.37 -1.95 -4.70
N PRO A 67 2.95 -3.22 -4.91
CA PRO A 67 3.88 -4.32 -5.00
C PRO A 67 4.72 -4.25 -6.28
N ASN A 68 6.01 -4.55 -6.17
CA ASN A 68 6.90 -4.60 -7.32
C ASN A 68 6.66 -5.86 -8.17
N CYS A 69 6.33 -6.99 -7.53
CA CYS A 69 5.95 -8.22 -8.21
C CYS A 69 4.75 -8.93 -7.56
N LEU A 70 4.26 -10.02 -8.18
CA LEU A 70 3.12 -10.77 -7.66
C LEU A 70 3.37 -11.30 -6.23
N LEU A 71 4.56 -11.86 -5.99
CA LEU A 71 4.92 -12.46 -4.71
C LEU A 71 4.94 -11.42 -3.59
N ASP A 72 5.51 -10.24 -3.85
CA ASP A 72 5.49 -9.12 -2.92
C ASP A 72 4.05 -8.73 -2.56
N GLY A 73 3.18 -8.65 -3.57
CA GLY A 73 1.78 -8.32 -3.34
C GLY A 73 1.05 -9.37 -2.49
N ILE A 74 1.32 -10.66 -2.72
CA ILE A 74 0.76 -11.76 -1.91
C ILE A 74 1.17 -11.58 -0.45
N ASN A 75 2.47 -11.38 -0.20
CA ASN A 75 3.02 -11.26 1.15
C ASN A 75 2.54 -10.00 1.85
N LEU A 76 2.56 -8.84 1.18
CA LEU A 76 2.06 -7.59 1.73
C LEU A 76 0.57 -7.68 2.08
N VAL A 77 -0.27 -8.21 1.18
CA VAL A 77 -1.70 -8.37 1.48
C VAL A 77 -1.91 -9.30 2.67
N ARG A 78 -1.15 -10.39 2.78
CA ARG A 78 -1.22 -11.29 3.94
C ARG A 78 -0.91 -10.59 5.25
N ILE A 79 0.11 -9.73 5.29
CA ILE A 79 0.47 -8.95 6.48
C ILE A 79 -0.64 -7.96 6.83
N PHE A 80 -1.00 -7.08 5.88
CA PHE A 80 -1.93 -5.98 6.18
C PHE A 80 -3.39 -6.44 6.37
N SER A 81 -3.80 -7.55 5.75
CA SER A 81 -5.13 -8.12 6.01
C SER A 81 -5.26 -8.69 7.42
N GLY A 82 -4.16 -9.08 8.07
CA GLY A 82 -4.13 -9.53 9.46
C GLY A 82 -4.31 -8.39 10.49
N LEU A 83 -4.03 -7.14 10.11
CA LEU A 83 -4.04 -5.96 11.00
C LEU A 83 -5.28 -5.07 10.82
N LYS A 84 -6.38 -5.63 10.32
CA LYS A 84 -7.44 -4.91 9.62
C LYS A 84 -8.27 -3.96 10.50
N HIS A 85 -7.82 -2.71 10.56
CA HIS A 85 -8.58 -1.54 11.09
C HIS A 85 -8.76 -0.41 10.07
N PHE A 86 -8.30 -0.63 8.83
CA PHE A 86 -8.22 0.32 7.73
C PHE A 86 -8.78 -0.29 6.44
N ARG A 87 -9.01 0.55 5.43
CA ARG A 87 -9.27 0.09 4.05
C ARG A 87 -7.96 -0.26 3.37
N LEU A 88 -7.85 -1.49 2.86
CA LEU A 88 -6.68 -1.99 2.18
C LEU A 88 -6.85 -1.95 0.66
N PHE A 89 -6.01 -1.18 -0.01
CA PHE A 89 -5.95 -1.03 -1.46
C PHE A 89 -4.68 -1.69 -2.00
N VAL A 90 -4.79 -2.44 -3.09
CA VAL A 90 -3.63 -2.88 -3.87
C VAL A 90 -3.64 -2.18 -5.21
N VAL A 91 -2.55 -1.51 -5.55
CA VAL A 91 -2.38 -0.79 -6.81
C VAL A 91 -1.37 -1.54 -7.66
N THR A 92 -1.83 -2.12 -8.76
CA THR A 92 -1.01 -3.00 -9.60
C THR A 92 -1.18 -2.67 -11.08
N HIS A 93 -0.18 -2.97 -11.90
CA HIS A 93 -0.30 -2.86 -13.35
C HIS A 93 -0.83 -4.16 -14.00
N HIS A 94 -0.93 -5.25 -13.23
CA HIS A 94 -1.36 -6.56 -13.73
C HIS A 94 -2.81 -6.87 -13.35
N HIS A 95 -3.75 -6.59 -14.26
CA HIS A 95 -5.17 -6.87 -14.07
C HIS A 95 -5.46 -8.33 -13.66
N ARG A 96 -4.68 -9.29 -14.18
CA ARG A 96 -4.84 -10.73 -13.89
C ARG A 96 -4.72 -11.06 -12.39
N ASN A 97 -4.04 -10.23 -11.61
CA ASN A 97 -3.81 -10.47 -10.18
C ASN A 97 -4.93 -9.90 -9.29
N SER A 98 -5.86 -9.13 -9.86
CA SER A 98 -6.89 -8.42 -9.08
C SER A 98 -7.77 -9.37 -8.25
N SER A 99 -8.28 -10.44 -8.87
CA SER A 99 -9.10 -11.43 -8.18
C SER A 99 -8.35 -12.14 -7.06
N LEU A 100 -7.04 -12.33 -7.21
CA LEU A 100 -6.22 -12.95 -6.18
C LEU A 100 -6.10 -12.03 -4.96
N TYR A 101 -5.73 -10.77 -5.16
CA TYR A 101 -5.58 -9.82 -4.05
C TYR A 101 -6.88 -9.61 -3.26
N LYS A 102 -8.03 -9.56 -3.95
CA LYS A 102 -9.34 -9.50 -3.28
C LYS A 102 -9.61 -10.75 -2.43
N LYS A 103 -9.36 -11.95 -2.98
CA LYS A 103 -9.50 -13.21 -2.23
C LYS A 103 -8.59 -13.29 -1.01
N MET A 104 -7.45 -12.62 -1.06
CA MET A 104 -6.48 -12.57 0.04
C MET A 104 -6.80 -11.51 1.10
N GLY A 105 -7.83 -10.67 0.91
CA GLY A 105 -8.29 -9.74 1.93
C GLY A 105 -8.12 -8.26 1.61
N ALA A 106 -7.64 -7.90 0.41
CA ALA A 106 -7.71 -6.52 -0.07
C ALA A 106 -9.17 -6.09 -0.28
N ASP A 107 -9.53 -4.91 0.21
CA ASP A 107 -10.88 -4.36 0.03
C ASP A 107 -11.07 -3.89 -1.41
N PHE A 108 -10.02 -3.29 -1.98
CA PHE A 108 -10.04 -2.77 -3.34
C PHE A 108 -8.73 -3.07 -4.07
N VAL A 109 -8.83 -3.22 -5.39
CA VAL A 109 -7.68 -3.34 -6.28
C VAL A 109 -7.83 -2.32 -7.39
N ILE A 110 -6.80 -1.51 -7.58
CA ILE A 110 -6.74 -0.45 -8.56
C ILE A 110 -5.71 -0.84 -9.61
N VAL A 111 -6.12 -0.83 -10.87
CA VAL A 111 -5.21 -1.12 -11.98
C VAL A 111 -4.66 0.20 -12.49
N SER A 112 -3.35 0.41 -12.34
CA SER A 112 -2.68 1.64 -12.75
C SER A 112 -1.38 1.36 -13.48
N LYS A 113 -1.01 2.27 -14.40
CA LYS A 113 0.27 2.26 -15.11
C LYS A 113 1.22 3.30 -14.50
N PRO A 114 2.54 3.08 -14.53
CA PRO A 114 3.53 4.02 -14.01
C PRO A 114 3.45 5.42 -14.62
N ASP A 115 2.98 5.54 -15.87
CA ASP A 115 2.94 6.82 -16.60
C ASP A 115 1.55 7.48 -16.62
N GLY A 116 0.67 7.11 -15.68
CA GLY A 116 -0.62 7.77 -15.52
C GLY A 116 -0.44 9.20 -14.99
N TYR A 117 -0.95 10.19 -15.74
CA TYR A 117 -0.94 11.58 -15.29
C TYR A 117 -2.04 11.81 -14.24
N SER A 118 -1.61 12.18 -13.03
CA SER A 118 -2.38 12.42 -11.80
C SER A 118 -2.81 11.16 -11.02
N TYR A 119 -2.18 10.98 -9.85
CA TYR A 119 -2.59 10.01 -8.84
C TYR A 119 -3.41 10.66 -7.73
N ASP A 120 -4.09 11.77 -8.04
CA ASP A 120 -4.83 12.61 -7.08
C ASP A 120 -5.96 11.85 -6.36
N TRP A 121 -6.44 10.75 -6.97
CA TRP A 121 -7.40 9.84 -6.36
C TRP A 121 -6.88 9.17 -5.06
N LEU A 122 -5.56 9.06 -4.87
CA LEU A 122 -4.97 8.47 -3.66
C LEU A 122 -5.32 9.26 -2.39
N LEU A 123 -5.44 10.59 -2.52
CA LEU A 123 -5.61 11.49 -1.38
C LEU A 123 -7.06 11.95 -1.17
N THR A 124 -7.95 11.72 -2.14
CA THR A 124 -9.38 12.03 -2.02
C THR A 124 -10.21 10.88 -1.45
N SER A 125 -9.66 9.66 -1.41
CA SER A 125 -10.38 8.47 -0.92
C SER A 125 -10.48 8.37 0.62
N GLY A 126 -9.85 9.31 1.33
CA GLY A 126 -9.76 9.36 2.80
C GLY A 126 -10.70 10.33 3.50
N THR A 127 -11.51 11.10 2.74
CA THR A 127 -12.63 11.92 3.25
C THR A 127 -13.91 11.11 3.33
#